data_AF-A0A2N2LQG8-F1
#
_entry.id   AF-A0A2N2LQG8-F1
#
_cell.length_a   1.000
_cell.length_b   1.000
_cell.length_c   1.000
_cell.angle_alpha   90.00
_cell.angle_beta   90.00
_cell.angle_gamma   90.00
#
_symmetry.space_group_name_H-M   'P 1'
#
loop_
_entity.id
_entity.type
_entity.pdbx_description
1 polymer ?
#
loop_
_entity_poly.entity_id
_entity_poly.type
_entity_poly.pdbx_seq_one_letter_code
_entity_poly.pdbx_strand_id
1 'polypeptide(L)' 'CPVCGSIRVARILYGRPAFSPDLQIAIDSGKIILGGCCKAGDDPKWQCMDCDVKVFLKQATINSKD' A
#
# COMPACT_ATOMS: atom_id res chain seq x y z
N CYS A 1 -2.34 10.87 -6.32
CA CYS A 1 -0.99 11.09 -5.77
C CYS A 1 -0.88 12.56 -5.41
N PRO A 2 -0.71 12.91 -4.12
CA PRO A 2 -0.63 14.31 -3.71
C PRO A 2 0.65 15.03 -4.19
N VAL A 3 1.67 14.29 -4.63
CA VAL A 3 2.95 14.87 -5.07
C VAL A 3 2.95 15.19 -6.57
N CYS A 4 2.51 14.26 -7.43
CA CYS A 4 2.57 14.43 -8.88
C CYS A 4 1.20 14.56 -9.58
N GLY A 5 0.10 14.54 -8.83
CA GLY A 5 -1.26 14.60 -9.38
C GLY A 5 -1.78 13.30 -10.00
N SER A 6 -0.94 12.28 -10.19
CA SER A 6 -1.35 11.00 -10.79
C SER A 6 -2.47 10.31 -10.03
N ILE A 7 -3.43 9.70 -10.74
CA ILE A 7 -4.46 8.84 -10.15
C ILE A 7 -3.97 7.39 -9.95
N ARG A 8 -2.82 7.00 -10.51
CA ARG A 8 -2.27 5.64 -10.40
C ARG A 8 -1.55 5.46 -9.07
N VAL A 9 -2.29 4.99 -8.07
CA VAL A 9 -1.79 4.74 -6.71
C VAL A 9 -2.13 3.30 -6.30
N ALA A 10 -1.10 2.49 -6.09
CA ALA A 10 -1.23 1.07 -5.72
C ALA A 10 -1.19 0.87 -4.21
N ARG A 11 -1.87 -0.19 -3.73
CA ARG A 11 -1.77 -0.64 -2.33
C ARG A 11 -0.51 -1.47 -2.14
N ILE A 12 0.18 -1.27 -1.03
CA ILE A 12 1.35 -2.08 -0.69
C ILE A 12 0.90 -3.32 0.09
N LEU A 13 1.21 -4.51 -0.45
CA LEU A 13 0.96 -5.80 0.20
C LEU A 13 2.26 -6.31 0.84
N TYR A 14 2.30 -6.32 2.17
CA TYR A 14 3.42 -6.86 2.95
C TYR A 14 3.18 -8.33 3.32
N GLY A 15 4.25 -9.02 3.68
CA GLY A 15 4.22 -10.42 4.11
C GLY A 15 4.53 -11.41 2.99
N ARG A 16 4.21 -12.68 3.24
CA ARG A 16 4.32 -13.75 2.24
C ARG A 16 2.94 -14.00 1.62
N PRO A 17 2.68 -13.53 0.40
CA PRO A 17 1.42 -13.80 -0.27
C PRO A 17 1.34 -15.25 -0.76
N ALA A 18 0.13 -15.76 -0.96
CA ALA A 18 -0.13 -17.08 -1.52
C ALA A 18 -0.02 -17.15 -3.06
N PHE A 19 0.31 -16.02 -3.73
CA PHE A 19 0.45 -15.91 -5.19
C PHE A 19 -0.69 -16.54 -6.00
N SER A 20 -1.92 -16.10 -5.74
CA SER A 20 -3.09 -16.49 -6.54
C SER A 20 -3.12 -15.78 -7.91
N PRO A 21 -3.84 -16.32 -8.90
CA PRO A 21 -4.07 -15.64 -10.18
C PRO A 21 -4.66 -14.23 -10.02
N ASP A 22 -5.60 -14.04 -9.08
CA ASP A 22 -6.19 -12.73 -8.79
C ASP A 22 -5.15 -11.72 -8.26
N LEU A 23 -4.21 -12.19 -7.43
CA LEU A 23 -3.12 -11.35 -6.97
C LEU A 23 -2.21 -10.96 -8.13
N GLN A 24 -1.91 -11.90 -9.04
CA GLN A 24 -1.11 -11.59 -10.23
C GLN A 24 -1.79 -10.53 -11.10
N ILE A 25 -3.10 -10.68 -11.38
CA ILE A 25 -3.87 -9.67 -12.12
C ILE A 25 -3.85 -8.30 -11.41
N ALA A 26 -3.93 -8.29 -10.07
CA ALA A 26 -3.87 -7.05 -9.29
C ALA A 26 -2.48 -6.40 -9.35
N ILE A 27 -1.41 -7.18 -9.42
CA ILE A 27 -0.04 -6.69 -9.62
C ILE A 27 0.11 -6.12 -11.04
N ASP A 28 -0.29 -6.89 -12.06
CA ASP A 28 -0.14 -6.53 -13.47
C ASP A 28 -0.95 -5.27 -13.83
N SER A 29 -2.12 -5.09 -13.20
CA SER A 29 -2.95 -3.89 -13.36
C SER A 29 -2.50 -2.69 -12.51
N GLY A 30 -1.44 -2.84 -11.71
CA GLY A 30 -0.91 -1.77 -10.85
C GLY A 30 -1.82 -1.41 -9.67
N LYS A 31 -2.73 -2.30 -9.26
CA LYS A 31 -3.56 -2.13 -8.07
C LYS A 31 -2.82 -2.50 -6.79
N ILE A 32 -1.91 -3.48 -6.87
CA ILE A 32 -1.08 -3.94 -5.77
C ILE A 32 0.39 -3.84 -6.17
N ILE A 33 1.24 -3.43 -5.24
CA ILE A 33 2.68 -3.69 -5.29
C ILE A 33 3.08 -4.50 -4.06
N LEU A 34 4.10 -5.36 -4.23
CA LEU A 34 4.62 -6.16 -3.13
C LEU A 34 5.60 -5.32 -2.31
N GLY A 35 5.38 -5.30 -1.00
CA GLY A 35 6.28 -4.71 -0.02
C GLY A 35 7.28 -5.73 0.51
N GLY A 36 7.82 -5.43 1.69
CA GLY A 36 8.69 -6.35 2.43
C GLY A 36 7.93 -7.47 3.13
N CYS A 37 8.67 -8.46 3.64
CA CYS A 37 8.12 -9.58 4.39
C CYS A 37 7.57 -9.20 5.78
N CYS A 38 8.08 -8.12 6.37
CA CYS A 38 7.71 -7.67 7.71
C CYS A 38 6.97 -6.32 7.66
N LYS A 39 6.07 -6.11 8.61
CA LYS A 39 5.32 -4.86 8.82
C LYS A 39 5.69 -4.30 10.19
N ALA A 40 6.30 -3.11 10.23
CA ALA A 40 6.67 -2.41 11.45
C ALA A 40 5.53 -1.59 12.08
N GLY A 41 4.40 -1.45 11.37
CA GLY A 41 3.18 -0.79 11.86
C GLY A 41 3.04 0.65 11.37
N ASP A 42 4.16 1.33 11.18
CA ASP A 42 4.31 2.65 10.57
C ASP A 42 4.65 2.57 9.06
N ASP A 43 4.59 1.39 8.45
CA ASP A 43 4.91 1.23 7.03
C ASP A 43 3.91 1.98 6.13
N PRO A 44 4.36 2.47 4.96
CA PRO A 44 3.47 3.10 4.00
C PRO A 44 2.43 2.10 3.51
N LYS A 45 1.22 2.59 3.25
CA LYS A 45 0.09 1.76 2.84
C LYS A 45 -0.14 1.82 1.33
N TRP A 46 0.34 2.87 0.69
CA TRP A 46 0.17 3.10 -0.74
C TRP A 46 1.46 3.62 -1.36
N GLN A 47 1.64 3.41 -2.67
CA GLN A 47 2.72 3.98 -3.47
C GLN A 47 2.15 4.50 -4.79
N CYS A 48 2.61 5.67 -5.23
CA CYS A 48 2.31 6.17 -6.56
C CYS A 48 3.08 5.37 -7.61
N MET A 49 2.39 4.95 -8.69
CA MET A 49 3.02 4.19 -9.79
C MET A 49 3.79 5.07 -10.78
N ASP A 50 3.70 6.39 -10.65
CA ASP A 50 4.30 7.35 -11.60
C ASP A 50 5.50 8.08 -11.02
N CYS A 51 5.52 8.33 -9.70
CA CYS A 51 6.61 9.04 -9.03
C CYS A 51 7.15 8.32 -7.78
N ASP A 52 6.70 7.09 -7.52
CA ASP A 52 7.15 6.23 -6.41
C ASP A 52 7.00 6.78 -4.99
N VAL A 53 6.34 7.94 -4.81
CA VAL A 53 6.08 8.46 -3.47
C VAL A 53 5.25 7.46 -2.67
N LYS A 54 5.72 7.18 -1.45
CA LYS A 54 5.06 6.33 -0.46
C LYS A 54 4.13 7.17 0.40
N VAL A 55 2.89 6.71 0.58
CA VAL A 55 1.86 7.40 1.36
C VAL A 55 1.56 6.61 2.64
N PHE A 56 1.66 7.31 3.77
CA PHE A 56 1.42 6.79 5.11
C PHE A 56 0.00 7.20 5.54
N LEU A 57 -0.74 6.27 6.15
CA LEU A 57 -2.00 6.61 6.80
C LEU A 57 -1.70 7.01 8.24
N LYS A 58 -2.20 8.16 8.69
CA LYS A 58 -2.23 8.47 10.12
C LYS A 58 -3.14 7.43 10.82
N GLN A 59 -2.63 6.80 11.86
CA GLN A 59 -3.48 6.04 12.76
C GLN A 59 -4.46 7.01 13.43
N ALA A 60 -5.75 6.69 13.38
CA ALA A 60 -6.73 7.41 14.18
C ALA A 60 -6.49 7.03 15.65
N THR A 61 -6.16 8.01 16.49
CA THR A 61 -6.18 7.83 17.94
C THR A 61 -7.59 7.47 18.37
N ILE A 62 -7.79 6.21 18.75
CA ILE A 62 -9.02 5.79 19.42
C ILE A 62 -8.85 6.22 20.88
N ASN A 63 -9.52 7.29 21.30
CA ASN A 63 -9.71 7.55 22.73
C ASN A 63 -10.71 6.51 23.23
N SER A 64 -10.22 5.39 23.75
CA SER A 64 -11.01 4.47 24.55
C SER A 64 -11.40 5.17 25.86
N LYS A 65 -12.59 5.77 25.86
CA LYS A 65 -13.32 6.11 27.08
C LYS A 65 -14.27 4.95 27.38
N ASP A 66 -13.88 4.12 28.33
CA ASP A 66 -14.81 3.37 29.18
C ASP A 66 -14.65 3.94 30.60
#